data_AF-A0A5P1EDG8-F1
#
_entry.id   AF-A0A5P1EDG8-F1
#
_cell.length_a   1.000
_cell.length_b   1.000
_cell.length_c   1.000
_cell.angle_alpha   90.00
_cell.angle_beta   90.00
_cell.angle_gamma   90.00
#
_symmetry.space_group_name_H-M   'P 1'
#
loop_
_entity.id
_entity.type
_entity.pdbx_description
1 polymer ?
#
loop_
_entity_poly.entity_id
_entity_poly.type
_entity_poly.pdbx_seq_one_letter_code
_entity_poly.pdbx_strand_id
1 'polypeptide(L)'
;MYPQKIDALLYAHTLSEVRALAPLLMKFRSIAHRKAYIVVSGDKFCACEDAAVVLNWPKSVCKERLFKIFDLGIGAISGASKSEVSILQAVYSSMKGLVRIYNPSLVITVADIDQNVKSALTMATESSMNSSVLVPLPRNSIGKVLWMADLRPSALPNWNKMKISVNIITQNRATSLQRLLKSLQNAYYLGDEVSLSFNMDSGVDDVTLKTIDSFNWPHGPTTVRRRIVQGGLIRAVSESWYPSSDDDFGLLLEDDIEVSPYYYLWIKYALLAYRYDPQVSIPELSSISLYTPRLIEVAKERPKWNATQFFEAIHPNTPYLHQLPCSWGALFFPKHWREFYAYMNARYTEDPKSNPVQVPRSRTNGWQASWKKFLIDMMYLRGYVSLYPNFPNQTSFSTNHMEPGAHISAKENAVKHDKRDYEVPLVGEEFTAMLPAGRMPAAGRLPVLDLFRTGLPRGCSRF
;
A
#
# COMPACT_ATOMS: atom_id res chain seq x y z
N MET A 1 25.69 19.06 -21.03
CA MET A 1 24.78 19.80 -20.13
C MET A 1 24.48 18.87 -18.96
N TYR A 2 24.85 19.24 -17.73
CA TYR A 2 24.53 18.41 -16.55
C TYR A 2 23.01 18.45 -16.33
N PRO A 3 22.32 17.31 -16.25
CA PRO A 3 20.88 17.30 -16.12
C PRO A 3 20.45 17.97 -14.80
N GLN A 4 19.49 18.89 -14.87
CA GLN A 4 18.93 19.53 -13.69
C GLN A 4 17.91 18.59 -13.04
N LYS A 5 18.38 17.67 -12.18
CA LYS A 5 17.51 16.69 -11.53
C LYS A 5 16.31 17.35 -10.82
N ILE A 6 15.10 16.87 -11.15
CA ILE A 6 13.84 17.29 -10.53
C ILE A 6 13.04 16.11 -9.99
N ASP A 7 12.06 16.38 -9.14
CA ASP A 7 11.21 15.36 -8.55
C ASP A 7 10.17 14.85 -9.55
N ALA A 8 9.42 15.76 -10.19
CA ALA A 8 8.30 15.38 -11.06
C ALA A 8 8.10 16.32 -12.26
N LEU A 9 7.73 15.73 -13.41
CA LEU A 9 7.05 16.41 -14.51
C LEU A 9 5.61 15.93 -14.56
N LEU A 10 4.65 16.83 -14.46
CA LEU A 10 3.23 16.53 -14.62
C LEU A 10 2.83 16.85 -16.05
N TYR A 11 2.38 15.88 -16.83
CA TYR A 11 1.96 16.08 -18.21
C TYR A 11 0.43 16.22 -18.29
N ALA A 12 -0.03 17.24 -19.02
CA ALA A 12 -1.44 17.44 -19.35
C ALA A 12 -1.62 17.75 -20.84
N HIS A 13 -2.44 16.95 -21.52
CA HIS A 13 -2.86 17.17 -22.90
C HIS A 13 -4.00 18.17 -23.02
N THR A 14 -4.87 18.25 -22.00
CA THR A 14 -6.07 19.11 -21.98
C THR A 14 -6.16 19.95 -20.70
N LEU A 15 -6.96 21.04 -20.72
CA LEU A 15 -7.21 21.86 -19.52
C LEU A 15 -7.90 21.09 -18.37
N SER A 16 -8.70 20.09 -18.71
CA SER A 16 -9.33 19.21 -17.71
C SER A 16 -8.26 18.41 -16.94
N GLU A 17 -7.21 17.98 -17.62
CA GLU A 17 -6.08 17.25 -17.01
C GLU A 17 -5.21 18.18 -16.16
N VAL A 18 -4.98 19.42 -16.61
CA VAL A 18 -4.32 20.45 -15.79
C VAL A 18 -5.07 20.63 -14.47
N ARG A 19 -6.40 20.77 -14.52
CA ARG A 19 -7.24 20.93 -13.32
C ARG A 19 -7.14 19.71 -12.39
N ALA A 20 -7.13 18.51 -12.95
CA ALA A 20 -7.02 17.27 -12.17
C ALA A 20 -5.66 17.13 -11.49
N LEU A 21 -4.57 17.51 -12.15
CA LEU A 21 -3.19 17.40 -11.64
C LEU A 21 -2.78 18.57 -10.72
N ALA A 22 -3.51 19.69 -10.76
CA ALA A 22 -3.19 20.91 -10.02
C ALA A 22 -2.96 20.68 -8.51
N PRO A 23 -3.78 19.92 -7.76
CA PRO A 23 -3.56 19.71 -6.33
C PRO A 23 -2.20 19.07 -6.02
N LEU A 24 -1.81 18.07 -6.83
CA LEU A 24 -0.52 17.38 -6.66
C LEU A 24 0.65 18.27 -7.05
N LEU A 25 0.54 19.03 -8.15
CA LEU A 25 1.54 20.02 -8.54
C LEU A 25 1.76 21.06 -7.43
N MET A 26 0.68 21.61 -6.87
CA MET A 26 0.76 22.58 -5.77
C MET A 26 1.41 21.96 -4.53
N LYS A 27 1.05 20.72 -4.18
CA LYS A 27 1.62 20.02 -3.04
C LYS A 27 3.13 19.82 -3.21
N PHE A 28 3.63 19.36 -4.37
CA PHE A 28 5.08 19.30 -4.62
C PHE A 28 5.74 20.66 -4.44
N ARG A 29 5.16 21.72 -5.01
CA ARG A 29 5.74 23.08 -4.96
C ARG A 29 5.68 23.74 -3.58
N SER A 30 4.81 23.26 -2.69
CA SER A 30 4.71 23.74 -1.31
C SER A 30 5.86 23.26 -0.41
N ILE A 31 6.57 22.20 -0.81
CA ILE A 31 7.65 21.61 -0.02
C ILE A 31 8.98 22.20 -0.44
N ALA A 32 9.73 22.75 0.52
CA ALA A 32 11.04 23.32 0.28
C ALA A 32 11.97 22.31 -0.43
N HIS A 33 12.76 22.81 -1.38
CA HIS A 33 13.72 22.05 -2.20
C HIS A 33 13.11 21.03 -3.19
N ARG A 34 11.78 20.89 -3.25
CA ARG A 34 11.13 20.11 -4.30
C ARG A 34 11.01 20.90 -5.58
N LYS A 35 11.24 20.20 -6.69
CA LYS A 35 11.12 20.74 -8.05
C LYS A 35 10.12 19.92 -8.83
N ALA A 36 8.96 20.53 -9.09
CA ALA A 36 7.96 19.99 -9.97
C ALA A 36 7.45 21.06 -10.94
N TYR A 37 7.23 20.63 -12.18
CA TYR A 37 6.72 21.46 -13.25
C TYR A 37 5.58 20.76 -13.97
N ILE A 38 4.79 21.53 -14.69
CA ILE A 38 3.75 21.01 -15.57
C ILE A 38 4.16 21.19 -17.03
N VAL A 39 3.90 20.18 -17.85
CA VAL A 39 4.10 20.17 -19.29
C VAL A 39 2.73 20.14 -19.94
N VAL A 40 2.48 21.04 -20.88
CA VAL A 40 1.24 21.11 -21.64
C VAL A 40 1.51 20.92 -23.13
N SER A 41 0.60 20.29 -23.84
CA SER A 41 0.77 20.04 -25.27
C SER A 41 0.80 21.30 -26.14
N GLY A 42 0.24 22.42 -25.66
CA GLY A 42 0.24 23.69 -26.38
C GLY A 42 -0.91 23.86 -27.38
N ASP A 43 -1.03 25.09 -27.87
CA ASP A 43 -1.94 25.51 -28.94
C ASP A 43 -3.39 25.04 -28.75
N LYS A 44 -3.92 24.30 -29.74
CA LYS A 44 -5.32 23.83 -29.80
C LYS A 44 -5.66 22.77 -28.76
N PHE A 45 -4.67 22.12 -28.15
CA PHE A 45 -4.88 21.05 -27.16
C PHE A 45 -4.97 21.62 -25.74
N CYS A 46 -3.93 22.38 -25.34
CA CYS A 46 -3.86 23.01 -24.03
C CYS A 46 -2.88 24.19 -24.08
N ALA A 47 -3.39 25.40 -24.37
CA ALA A 47 -2.60 26.62 -24.38
C ALA A 47 -2.01 26.92 -22.99
N CYS A 48 -0.74 27.36 -22.94
CA CYS A 48 -0.09 27.69 -21.68
C CYS A 48 -0.84 28.76 -20.86
N GLU A 49 -1.35 29.82 -21.50
CA GLU A 49 -2.03 30.90 -20.79
C GLU A 49 -3.31 30.41 -20.09
N ASP A 50 -4.06 29.50 -20.72
CA ASP A 50 -5.27 28.92 -20.15
C ASP A 50 -4.93 27.95 -19.00
N ALA A 51 -3.86 27.17 -19.16
CA ALA A 51 -3.34 26.33 -18.08
C ALA A 51 -2.88 27.19 -16.88
N ALA A 52 -2.24 28.33 -17.11
CA ALA A 52 -1.85 29.27 -16.06
C ALA A 52 -3.08 29.79 -15.30
N VAL A 53 -4.16 30.15 -16.02
CA VAL A 53 -5.43 30.56 -15.38
C VAL A 53 -6.00 29.44 -14.52
N VAL A 54 -6.04 28.20 -15.01
CA VAL A 54 -6.52 27.03 -14.23
C VAL A 54 -5.70 26.81 -12.96
N LEU A 55 -4.38 27.08 -13.02
CA LEU A 55 -3.47 26.95 -11.88
C LEU A 55 -3.45 28.18 -10.96
N ASN A 56 -4.28 29.20 -11.22
CA ASN A 56 -4.27 30.49 -10.54
C ASN A 56 -2.89 31.18 -10.59
N TRP A 57 -2.20 31.05 -11.73
CA TRP A 57 -0.92 31.70 -12.00
C TRP A 57 -1.07 32.87 -12.97
N PRO A 58 -0.26 33.93 -12.85
CA PRO A 58 -0.25 35.02 -13.82
C PRO A 58 0.10 34.50 -15.22
N LYS A 59 -0.58 34.96 -16.27
CA LYS A 59 -0.27 34.56 -17.66
C LYS A 59 1.19 34.84 -18.08
N SER A 60 1.87 35.78 -17.41
CA SER A 60 3.29 36.08 -17.63
C SER A 60 4.19 34.87 -17.43
N VAL A 61 3.79 33.85 -16.66
CA VAL A 61 4.58 32.63 -16.43
C VAL A 61 4.91 31.87 -17.72
N CYS A 62 4.09 32.02 -18.76
CA CYS A 62 4.31 31.44 -20.09
C CYS A 62 5.42 32.14 -20.88
N LYS A 63 5.85 33.33 -20.43
CA LYS A 63 6.90 34.16 -21.07
C LYS A 63 8.15 34.27 -20.19
N GLU A 64 8.14 33.69 -18.99
CA GLU A 64 9.26 33.69 -18.05
C GLU A 64 10.38 32.73 -18.50
N ARG A 65 11.65 33.16 -18.36
CA ARG A 65 12.83 32.34 -18.72
C ARG A 65 13.00 31.05 -17.89
N LEU A 66 12.43 31.02 -16.69
CA LEU A 66 12.52 29.88 -15.76
C LEU A 66 11.40 28.85 -15.94
N PHE A 67 10.52 29.05 -16.94
CA PHE A 67 9.44 28.16 -17.37
C PHE A 67 8.77 27.37 -16.24
N LYS A 68 7.73 27.95 -15.62
CA LYS A 68 6.88 27.20 -14.65
C LYS A 68 5.96 26.20 -15.34
N ILE A 69 5.62 26.47 -16.60
CA ILE A 69 4.86 25.62 -17.52
C ILE A 69 5.75 25.39 -18.74
N PHE A 70 5.96 24.14 -19.12
CA PHE A 70 6.59 23.78 -20.38
C PHE A 70 5.52 23.60 -21.45
N ASP A 71 5.42 24.56 -22.37
CA ASP A 71 4.54 24.46 -23.54
C ASP A 71 5.28 23.76 -24.68
N LEU A 72 4.73 22.66 -25.19
CA LEU A 72 5.33 21.88 -26.26
C LEU A 72 5.01 22.40 -27.67
N GLY A 73 4.01 23.28 -27.83
CA GLY A 73 3.62 23.84 -29.14
C GLY A 73 3.25 22.78 -30.19
N ILE A 74 2.62 21.67 -29.77
CA ILE A 74 2.36 20.53 -30.65
C ILE A 74 1.38 20.89 -31.77
N GLY A 75 0.45 21.83 -31.53
CA GLY A 75 -0.51 22.25 -32.55
C GLY A 75 0.12 23.01 -33.71
N ALA A 76 1.22 23.73 -33.48
CA ALA A 76 2.02 24.35 -34.52
C ALA A 76 2.81 23.31 -35.35
N ILE A 77 3.23 22.21 -34.71
CA ILE A 77 3.98 21.11 -35.36
C ILE A 77 3.04 20.21 -36.18
N SER A 78 1.83 19.93 -35.69
CA SER A 78 0.85 19.07 -36.37
C SER A 78 0.00 19.81 -37.41
N GLY A 79 0.06 21.14 -37.46
CA GLY A 79 -0.70 21.98 -38.40
C GLY A 79 -0.46 21.70 -39.89
N ALA A 80 0.63 21.02 -40.26
CA ALA A 80 0.92 20.61 -41.63
C ALA A 80 0.34 19.21 -42.02
N SER A 81 -0.09 18.41 -41.05
CA SER A 81 -0.56 17.03 -41.26
C SER A 81 -1.60 16.67 -40.20
N LYS A 82 -2.88 16.55 -40.58
CA LYS A 82 -4.00 16.10 -39.72
C LYS A 82 -3.90 14.62 -39.30
N SER A 83 -2.72 14.01 -39.30
CA SER A 83 -2.54 12.59 -38.98
C SER A 83 -2.30 12.37 -37.48
N GLU A 84 -2.92 11.34 -36.91
CA GLU A 84 -2.73 10.91 -35.52
C GLU A 84 -1.28 10.50 -35.22
N VAL A 85 -0.56 10.02 -36.24
CA VAL A 85 0.89 9.69 -36.19
C VAL A 85 1.74 10.92 -35.86
N SER A 86 1.27 12.13 -36.19
CA SER A 86 1.99 13.38 -35.88
C SER A 86 2.02 13.70 -34.38
N ILE A 87 0.95 13.38 -33.63
CA ILE A 87 0.85 13.72 -32.20
C ILE A 87 1.79 12.84 -31.38
N LEU A 88 1.74 11.53 -31.59
CA LEU A 88 2.61 10.58 -30.89
C LEU A 88 4.09 10.95 -31.08
N GLN A 89 4.52 11.22 -32.32
CA GLN A 89 5.91 11.55 -32.62
C GLN A 89 6.32 12.91 -32.03
N ALA A 90 5.44 13.91 -32.08
CA ALA A 90 5.70 15.24 -31.53
C ALA A 90 5.80 15.21 -29.99
N VAL A 91 4.87 14.54 -29.30
CA VAL A 91 4.91 14.34 -27.84
C VAL A 91 6.18 13.59 -27.45
N TYR A 92 6.46 12.46 -28.11
CA TYR A 92 7.62 11.62 -27.80
C TYR A 92 8.93 12.40 -27.94
N SER A 93 9.14 13.08 -29.08
CA SER A 93 10.37 13.82 -29.34
C SER A 93 10.61 14.92 -28.30
N SER A 94 9.55 15.65 -27.96
CA SER A 94 9.59 16.74 -26.99
C SER A 94 9.81 16.25 -25.57
N MET A 95 9.05 15.25 -25.13
CA MET A 95 9.16 14.66 -23.79
C MET A 95 10.48 13.93 -23.59
N LYS A 96 11.00 13.26 -24.62
CA LYS A 96 12.35 12.68 -24.58
C LYS A 96 13.41 13.75 -24.32
N GLY A 97 13.29 14.92 -24.96
CA GLY A 97 14.15 16.07 -24.70
C GLY A 97 14.06 16.55 -23.25
N LEU A 98 12.84 16.77 -22.74
CA LEU A 98 12.61 17.23 -21.37
C LEU A 98 13.09 16.22 -20.32
N VAL A 99 12.79 14.94 -20.49
CA VAL A 99 13.25 13.86 -19.60
C VAL A 99 14.77 13.79 -19.59
N ARG A 100 15.43 13.95 -20.75
CA ARG A 100 16.90 13.98 -20.84
C ARG A 100 17.52 15.20 -20.16
N ILE A 101 16.91 16.38 -20.30
CA ILE A 101 17.44 17.65 -19.77
C ILE A 101 17.21 17.76 -18.26
N TYR A 102 16.00 17.44 -17.80
CA TYR A 102 15.58 17.64 -16.40
C TYR A 102 15.68 16.39 -15.55
N ASN A 103 15.87 15.20 -16.15
CA ASN A 103 16.03 13.94 -15.43
C ASN A 103 15.02 13.78 -14.26
N PRO A 104 13.71 13.84 -14.54
CA PRO A 104 12.70 13.76 -13.48
C PRO A 104 12.69 12.37 -12.87
N SER A 105 12.40 12.30 -11.57
CA SER A 105 12.16 11.00 -10.92
C SER A 105 10.83 10.41 -11.39
N LEU A 106 9.81 11.26 -11.53
CA LEU A 106 8.47 10.89 -11.98
C LEU A 106 8.02 11.70 -13.21
N VAL A 107 7.34 11.03 -14.14
CA VAL A 107 6.47 11.67 -15.13
C VAL A 107 5.04 11.27 -14.78
N ILE A 108 4.22 12.21 -14.35
CA ILE A 108 2.87 11.95 -13.83
C ILE A 108 1.84 12.44 -14.84
N THR A 109 0.81 11.65 -15.09
CA THR A 109 -0.32 12.03 -15.96
C THR A 109 -1.62 11.47 -15.41
N VAL A 110 -2.77 11.84 -16.00
CA VAL A 110 -4.04 11.18 -15.68
C VAL A 110 -4.13 9.81 -16.37
N ALA A 111 -4.80 8.85 -15.75
CA ALA A 111 -4.89 7.48 -16.28
C ALA A 111 -5.73 7.37 -17.55
N ASP A 112 -6.70 8.27 -17.73
CA ASP A 112 -7.62 8.38 -18.87
C ASP A 112 -7.11 9.32 -19.97
N ILE A 113 -5.81 9.64 -19.99
CA ILE A 113 -5.20 10.45 -21.05
C ILE A 113 -5.28 9.73 -22.40
N ASP A 114 -5.28 10.50 -23.50
CA ASP A 114 -5.22 9.98 -24.86
C ASP A 114 -4.17 8.87 -25.03
N GLN A 115 -4.55 7.79 -25.73
CA GLN A 115 -3.73 6.58 -25.83
C GLN A 115 -2.42 6.80 -26.61
N ASN A 116 -2.44 7.68 -27.63
CA ASN A 116 -1.24 8.02 -28.39
C ASN A 116 -0.29 8.85 -27.52
N VAL A 117 -0.83 9.78 -26.73
CA VAL A 117 -0.06 10.55 -25.74
C VAL A 117 0.53 9.64 -24.67
N LYS A 118 -0.26 8.72 -24.09
CA LYS A 118 0.22 7.73 -23.12
C LYS A 118 1.38 6.92 -23.69
N SER A 119 1.23 6.41 -24.91
CA SER A 119 2.28 5.63 -25.60
C SER A 119 3.54 6.47 -25.82
N ALA A 120 3.40 7.74 -26.22
CA ALA A 120 4.51 8.67 -26.37
C ALA A 120 5.27 8.94 -25.06
N LEU A 121 4.53 9.11 -23.95
CA LEU A 121 5.11 9.29 -22.62
C LEU A 121 5.87 8.04 -22.18
N THR A 122 5.29 6.85 -22.37
CA THR A 122 5.94 5.56 -22.07
C THR A 122 7.28 5.45 -22.79
N MET A 123 7.28 5.62 -24.12
CA MET A 123 8.50 5.58 -24.93
C MET A 123 9.54 6.62 -24.47
N ALA A 124 9.11 7.84 -24.14
CA ALA A 124 10.01 8.89 -23.66
C ALA A 124 10.68 8.49 -22.33
N THR A 125 9.92 7.94 -21.38
CA THR A 125 10.45 7.48 -20.09
C THR A 125 11.34 6.24 -20.20
N GLU A 126 10.99 5.26 -21.03
CA GLU A 126 11.77 4.04 -21.23
C GLU A 126 13.09 4.30 -21.97
N SER A 127 13.13 5.31 -22.84
CA SER A 127 14.36 5.72 -23.52
C SER A 127 15.36 6.45 -22.60
N SER A 128 14.96 6.78 -21.37
CA SER A 128 15.79 7.50 -20.41
C SER A 128 16.79 6.56 -19.73
N MET A 129 18.07 6.93 -19.74
CA MET A 129 19.11 6.18 -18.99
C MET A 129 19.00 6.32 -17.47
N ASN A 130 18.17 7.24 -16.97
CA ASN A 130 18.17 7.66 -15.56
C ASN A 130 16.91 7.24 -14.76
N SER A 131 16.20 6.19 -15.21
CA SER A 131 15.11 5.54 -14.47
C SER A 131 13.91 6.45 -14.10
N SER A 132 13.52 7.37 -14.99
CA SER A 132 12.27 8.12 -14.84
C SER A 132 11.07 7.18 -14.93
N VAL A 133 10.12 7.30 -14.00
CA VAL A 133 8.93 6.42 -13.97
C VAL A 133 7.69 7.16 -14.44
N LEU A 134 6.97 6.59 -15.42
CA LEU A 134 5.65 7.06 -15.80
C LEU A 134 4.59 6.61 -14.77
N VAL A 135 3.78 7.56 -14.29
CA VAL A 135 2.75 7.34 -13.28
C VAL A 135 1.40 7.88 -13.79
N PRO A 136 0.57 7.01 -14.40
CA PRO A 136 -0.81 7.35 -14.76
C PRO A 136 -1.73 7.22 -13.53
N LEU A 137 -2.34 8.32 -13.08
CA LEU A 137 -3.22 8.35 -11.90
C LEU A 137 -4.70 8.51 -12.28
N PRO A 138 -5.61 7.68 -11.75
CA PRO A 138 -7.04 7.94 -11.85
C PRO A 138 -7.42 9.29 -11.24
N ARG A 139 -8.27 10.08 -11.90
CA ARG A 139 -8.63 11.44 -11.47
C ARG A 139 -9.14 11.50 -10.02
N ASN A 140 -9.99 10.54 -9.65
CA ASN A 140 -10.55 10.42 -8.30
C ASN A 140 -9.50 10.09 -7.22
N SER A 141 -8.31 9.63 -7.60
CA SER A 141 -7.23 9.24 -6.71
C SER A 141 -6.15 10.32 -6.55
N ILE A 142 -6.07 11.31 -7.45
CA ILE A 142 -5.03 12.35 -7.40
C ILE A 142 -5.07 13.15 -6.09
N GLY A 143 -6.27 13.52 -5.64
CA GLY A 143 -6.44 14.22 -4.35
C GLY A 143 -6.12 13.35 -3.12
N LYS A 144 -5.99 12.03 -3.28
CA LYS A 144 -5.72 11.07 -2.21
C LYS A 144 -4.25 10.66 -2.13
N VAL A 145 -3.44 11.06 -3.12
CA VAL A 145 -2.01 10.69 -3.25
C VAL A 145 -1.07 11.89 -3.06
N LEU A 146 -1.56 12.96 -2.44
CA LEU A 146 -0.75 14.17 -2.19
C LEU A 146 0.51 13.89 -1.35
N TRP A 147 0.48 12.86 -0.51
CA TRP A 147 1.63 12.35 0.24
C TRP A 147 2.81 11.88 -0.62
N MET A 148 2.60 11.65 -1.93
CA MET A 148 3.67 11.35 -2.88
C MET A 148 4.80 12.40 -2.81
N ALA A 149 4.45 13.67 -2.63
CA ALA A 149 5.43 14.75 -2.53
C ALA A 149 6.26 14.71 -1.21
N ASP A 150 5.73 14.05 -0.18
CA ASP A 150 6.38 13.94 1.12
C ASP A 150 7.44 12.81 1.16
N LEU A 151 7.41 11.88 0.19
CA LEU A 151 8.41 10.81 0.02
C LEU A 151 9.78 11.38 -0.36
N ARG A 152 10.88 10.87 0.21
CA ARG A 152 12.23 11.29 -0.20
C ARG A 152 12.41 11.12 -1.72
N PRO A 153 13.15 12.02 -2.40
CA PRO A 153 13.37 11.92 -3.85
C PRO A 153 13.97 10.57 -4.27
N SER A 154 14.74 9.93 -3.38
CA SER A 154 15.35 8.60 -3.59
C SER A 154 14.33 7.46 -3.70
N ALA A 155 13.13 7.61 -3.12
CA ALA A 155 12.09 6.59 -3.16
C ALA A 155 11.20 6.70 -4.40
N LEU A 156 11.05 7.90 -4.97
CA LEU A 156 10.12 8.16 -6.09
C LEU A 156 10.35 7.26 -7.31
N PRO A 157 11.60 6.98 -7.77
CA PRO A 157 11.83 6.08 -8.91
C PRO A 157 11.39 4.63 -8.68
N ASN A 158 11.03 4.24 -7.46
CA ASN A 158 10.55 2.89 -7.15
C ASN A 158 9.01 2.78 -7.14
N TRP A 159 8.29 3.80 -7.61
CA TRP A 159 6.82 3.89 -7.56
C TRP A 159 6.09 2.65 -8.10
N ASN A 160 6.57 2.09 -9.23
CA ASN A 160 5.98 0.93 -9.91
C ASN A 160 6.73 -0.39 -9.63
N LYS A 161 7.67 -0.40 -8.68
CA LYS A 161 8.54 -1.58 -8.47
C LYS A 161 7.84 -2.72 -7.74
N MET A 162 6.97 -2.39 -6.79
CA MET A 162 6.27 -3.39 -5.97
C MET A 162 5.12 -4.05 -6.72
N LYS A 163 4.97 -5.36 -6.53
CA LYS A 163 3.78 -6.14 -6.88
C LYS A 163 3.06 -6.48 -5.59
N ILE A 164 1.77 -6.15 -5.50
CA ILE A 164 0.95 -6.44 -4.33
C ILE A 164 -0.20 -7.34 -4.78
N SER A 165 -0.32 -8.51 -4.15
CA SER A 165 -1.43 -9.43 -4.34
C SER A 165 -2.33 -9.45 -3.11
N VAL A 166 -3.64 -9.57 -3.31
CA VAL A 166 -4.62 -9.80 -2.25
C VAL A 166 -4.98 -11.28 -2.25
N ASN A 167 -4.79 -11.95 -1.12
CA ASN A 167 -5.03 -13.38 -0.97
C ASN A 167 -6.09 -13.57 0.12
N ILE A 168 -7.30 -13.91 -0.30
CA ILE A 168 -8.47 -14.11 0.54
C ILE A 168 -8.51 -15.56 0.98
N ILE A 169 -8.71 -15.80 2.28
CA ILE A 169 -9.03 -17.10 2.86
C ILE A 169 -10.51 -17.09 3.23
N THR A 170 -11.27 -18.03 2.67
CA THR A 170 -12.73 -18.12 2.87
C THR A 170 -13.19 -19.58 2.84
N GLN A 171 -14.37 -19.87 3.41
CA GLN A 171 -14.88 -21.24 3.46
C GLN A 171 -16.39 -21.35 3.23
N ASN A 172 -17.20 -20.78 4.12
CA ASN A 172 -18.67 -20.96 4.09
C ASN A 172 -19.43 -19.74 4.62
N ARG A 173 -18.87 -18.54 4.41
CA ARG A 173 -19.43 -17.27 4.91
C ARG A 173 -19.68 -16.29 3.76
N ALA A 174 -20.50 -16.68 2.79
CA ALA A 174 -20.80 -15.90 1.59
C ALA A 174 -21.15 -14.42 1.85
N THR A 175 -22.03 -14.12 2.82
CA THR A 175 -22.41 -12.74 3.15
C THR A 175 -21.23 -11.92 3.67
N SER A 176 -20.37 -12.52 4.50
CA SER A 176 -19.17 -11.87 5.00
C SER A 176 -18.16 -11.64 3.88
N LEU A 177 -17.96 -12.64 3.02
CA LEU A 177 -17.13 -12.53 1.83
C LEU A 177 -17.62 -11.41 0.91
N GLN A 178 -18.93 -11.28 0.67
CA GLN A 178 -19.49 -10.19 -0.13
C GLN A 178 -19.17 -8.80 0.46
N ARG A 179 -19.21 -8.66 1.80
CA ARG A 179 -18.82 -7.42 2.48
C ARG A 179 -17.34 -7.10 2.25
N LEU A 180 -16.45 -8.09 2.42
CA LEU A 180 -15.02 -7.94 2.11
C LEU A 180 -14.80 -7.53 0.65
N LEU A 181 -15.38 -8.26 -0.30
CA LEU A 181 -15.24 -8.02 -1.73
C LEU A 181 -15.72 -6.64 -2.16
N LYS A 182 -16.86 -6.20 -1.62
CA LYS A 182 -17.38 -4.83 -1.83
C LYS A 182 -16.41 -3.79 -1.28
N SER A 183 -15.83 -4.01 -0.10
CA SER A 183 -14.87 -3.06 0.49
C SER A 183 -13.57 -2.97 -0.33
N LEU A 184 -13.09 -4.10 -0.88
CA LEU A 184 -11.94 -4.14 -1.78
C LEU A 184 -12.19 -3.37 -3.09
N GLN A 185 -13.34 -3.57 -3.74
CA GLN A 185 -13.68 -2.84 -4.99
C GLN A 185 -13.71 -1.31 -4.82
N ASN A 186 -13.99 -0.82 -3.62
CA ASN A 186 -14.12 0.62 -3.35
C ASN A 186 -12.79 1.30 -3.01
N ALA A 187 -11.67 0.58 -2.97
CA ALA A 187 -10.39 1.13 -2.57
C ALA A 187 -9.63 1.87 -3.68
N TYR A 188 -8.72 2.75 -3.28
CA TYR A 188 -7.91 3.55 -4.18
C TYR A 188 -6.59 2.85 -4.54
N TYR A 189 -6.58 2.10 -5.65
CA TYR A 189 -5.40 1.35 -6.14
C TYR A 189 -4.42 2.16 -6.98
N LEU A 190 -4.63 3.47 -7.16
CA LEU A 190 -3.72 4.36 -7.89
C LEU A 190 -3.44 3.98 -9.36
N GLY A 191 -4.27 3.11 -9.95
CA GLY A 191 -4.05 2.57 -11.30
C GLY A 191 -3.10 1.37 -11.35
N ASP A 192 -2.65 0.88 -10.19
CA ASP A 192 -1.82 -0.33 -10.10
C ASP A 192 -2.66 -1.58 -10.38
N GLU A 193 -2.03 -2.55 -11.06
CA GLU A 193 -2.60 -3.89 -11.20
C GLU A 193 -2.37 -4.68 -9.92
N VAL A 194 -3.44 -5.23 -9.34
CA VAL A 194 -3.44 -6.01 -8.11
C VAL A 194 -4.15 -7.34 -8.38
N SER A 195 -3.43 -8.44 -8.27
CA SER A 195 -4.04 -9.77 -8.40
C SER A 195 -4.84 -10.13 -7.15
N LEU A 196 -5.95 -10.85 -7.34
CA LEU A 196 -6.81 -11.34 -6.28
C LEU A 196 -6.85 -12.87 -6.29
N SER A 197 -6.55 -13.51 -5.16
CA SER A 197 -6.66 -14.96 -5.03
C SER A 197 -7.71 -15.35 -3.98
N PHE A 198 -8.49 -16.37 -4.29
CA PHE A 198 -9.43 -17.02 -3.36
C PHE A 198 -8.85 -18.37 -2.96
N ASN A 199 -8.61 -18.56 -1.66
CA ASN A 199 -8.02 -19.77 -1.10
C ASN A 199 -9.04 -20.43 -0.17
N MET A 200 -9.51 -21.61 -0.59
CA MET A 200 -10.54 -22.38 0.11
C MET A 200 -10.01 -23.76 0.49
N ASP A 201 -10.48 -24.27 1.64
CA ASP A 201 -10.25 -25.65 2.02
C ASP A 201 -11.23 -26.59 1.28
N SER A 202 -11.19 -27.89 1.59
CA SER A 202 -12.21 -28.82 1.13
C SER A 202 -13.57 -28.46 1.75
N GLY A 203 -14.67 -28.74 1.04
CA GLY A 203 -16.03 -28.55 1.58
C GLY A 203 -16.56 -27.10 1.62
N VAL A 204 -16.06 -26.18 0.78
CA VAL A 204 -16.72 -24.89 0.52
C VAL A 204 -18.15 -25.12 0.02
N ASP A 205 -19.10 -24.29 0.47
CA ASP A 205 -20.51 -24.37 0.10
C ASP A 205 -20.83 -23.67 -1.24
N ASP A 206 -21.91 -24.10 -1.89
CA ASP A 206 -22.28 -23.62 -3.23
C ASP A 206 -22.58 -22.12 -3.27
N VAL A 207 -23.05 -21.52 -2.17
CA VAL A 207 -23.37 -20.09 -2.11
C VAL A 207 -22.09 -19.25 -2.13
N THR A 208 -21.04 -19.70 -1.42
CA THR A 208 -19.73 -19.04 -1.46
C THR A 208 -19.08 -19.22 -2.83
N LEU A 209 -19.16 -20.40 -3.44
CA LEU A 209 -18.65 -20.63 -4.81
C LEU A 209 -19.34 -19.70 -5.82
N LYS A 210 -20.67 -19.61 -5.80
CA LYS A 210 -21.42 -18.68 -6.67
C LYS A 210 -21.04 -17.22 -6.44
N THR A 211 -20.76 -16.84 -5.19
CA THR A 211 -20.29 -15.48 -4.85
C THR A 211 -18.94 -15.19 -5.50
N ILE A 212 -18.02 -16.17 -5.49
CA ILE A 212 -16.69 -16.04 -6.12
C ILE A 212 -16.81 -16.00 -7.64
N ASP A 213 -17.56 -16.94 -8.23
CA ASP A 213 -17.69 -17.06 -9.69
C ASP A 213 -18.38 -15.85 -10.34
N SER A 214 -19.26 -15.17 -9.60
CA SER A 214 -19.96 -13.96 -10.07
C SER A 214 -19.20 -12.66 -9.79
N PHE A 215 -18.09 -12.72 -9.05
CA PHE A 215 -17.35 -11.53 -8.66
C PHE A 215 -16.46 -11.02 -9.79
N ASN A 216 -16.72 -9.78 -10.25
CA ASN A 216 -15.87 -9.09 -11.19
C ASN A 216 -14.83 -8.22 -10.47
N TRP A 217 -13.54 -8.56 -10.63
CA TRP A 217 -12.43 -7.81 -10.07
C TRP A 217 -11.88 -6.79 -11.09
N PRO A 218 -12.03 -5.47 -10.88
CA PRO A 218 -11.66 -4.49 -11.88
C PRO A 218 -10.17 -4.07 -11.85
N HIS A 219 -9.37 -4.59 -10.92
CA HIS A 219 -8.00 -4.12 -10.69
C HIS A 219 -6.91 -5.12 -11.07
N GLY A 220 -7.25 -6.29 -11.62
CA GLY A 220 -6.24 -7.26 -12.05
C GLY A 220 -6.81 -8.67 -12.25
N PRO A 221 -5.94 -9.69 -12.37
CA PRO A 221 -6.38 -11.06 -12.55
C PRO A 221 -6.90 -11.68 -11.26
N THR A 222 -7.84 -12.61 -11.40
CA THR A 222 -8.40 -13.42 -10.30
C THR A 222 -7.97 -14.87 -10.40
N THR A 223 -7.58 -15.48 -9.29
CA THR A 223 -7.21 -16.91 -9.20
C THR A 223 -8.03 -17.61 -8.12
N VAL A 224 -8.59 -18.77 -8.42
CA VAL A 224 -9.35 -19.58 -7.45
C VAL A 224 -8.57 -20.85 -7.13
N ARG A 225 -8.34 -21.11 -5.84
CA ARG A 225 -7.62 -22.29 -5.33
C ARG A 225 -8.50 -23.00 -4.30
N ARG A 226 -8.74 -24.28 -4.54
CA ARG A 226 -9.54 -25.15 -3.66
C ARG A 226 -8.75 -26.43 -3.35
N ARG A 227 -8.73 -26.82 -2.08
CA ARG A 227 -8.13 -28.10 -1.68
C ARG A 227 -9.05 -29.28 -1.99
N ILE A 228 -8.42 -30.40 -2.38
CA ILE A 228 -9.09 -31.70 -2.48
C ILE A 228 -9.18 -32.34 -1.09
N VAL A 229 -8.08 -32.32 -0.33
CA VAL A 229 -7.97 -32.89 1.03
C VAL A 229 -8.01 -31.78 2.06
N GLN A 230 -8.76 -32.00 3.15
CA GLN A 230 -8.91 -31.03 4.23
C GLN A 230 -7.56 -30.65 4.84
N GLY A 231 -7.22 -29.36 4.76
CA GLY A 231 -5.95 -28.82 5.22
C GLY A 231 -6.02 -28.17 6.61
N GLY A 232 -7.20 -27.65 6.99
CA GLY A 232 -7.40 -26.82 8.17
C GLY A 232 -6.88 -25.39 7.99
N LEU A 233 -7.22 -24.52 8.94
CA LEU A 233 -6.89 -23.09 8.89
C LEU A 233 -5.38 -22.83 8.78
N ILE A 234 -4.54 -23.66 9.42
CA ILE A 234 -3.08 -23.51 9.37
C ILE A 234 -2.58 -23.55 7.93
N ARG A 235 -2.94 -24.62 7.20
CA ARG A 235 -2.52 -24.80 5.82
C ARG A 235 -3.23 -23.83 4.88
N ALA A 236 -4.51 -23.53 5.13
CA ALA A 236 -5.25 -22.55 4.34
C ALA A 236 -4.54 -21.19 4.29
N VAL A 237 -4.03 -20.72 5.44
CA VAL A 237 -3.29 -19.44 5.50
C VAL A 237 -1.86 -19.59 5.00
N SER A 238 -1.11 -20.61 5.42
CA SER A 238 0.31 -20.71 5.09
C SER A 238 0.61 -21.00 3.63
N GLU A 239 -0.33 -21.61 2.92
CA GLU A 239 -0.22 -21.95 1.50
C GLU A 239 -1.02 -20.98 0.59
N SER A 240 -1.57 -19.90 1.18
CA SER A 240 -2.37 -18.90 0.46
C SER A 240 -1.54 -18.03 -0.49
N TRP A 241 -0.24 -17.89 -0.23
CA TRP A 241 0.63 -17.01 -0.99
C TRP A 241 2.08 -17.50 -1.03
N TYR A 242 2.68 -17.40 -2.22
CA TYR A 242 4.08 -17.77 -2.49
C TYR A 242 4.75 -16.66 -3.30
N PRO A 243 5.64 -15.85 -2.71
CA PRO A 243 6.28 -14.74 -3.41
C PRO A 243 7.23 -15.21 -4.51
N SER A 244 7.09 -14.64 -5.70
CA SER A 244 7.95 -14.88 -6.86
C SER A 244 9.27 -14.10 -6.82
N SER A 245 9.35 -13.01 -6.05
CA SER A 245 10.54 -12.17 -5.93
C SER A 245 10.61 -11.47 -4.57
N ASP A 246 11.59 -10.56 -4.38
CA ASP A 246 11.70 -9.68 -3.19
C ASP A 246 10.87 -8.40 -3.28
N ASP A 247 10.20 -8.19 -4.41
CA ASP A 247 9.29 -7.08 -4.68
C ASP A 247 7.83 -7.55 -4.83
N ASP A 248 7.57 -8.84 -4.61
CA ASP A 248 6.24 -9.46 -4.60
C ASP A 248 5.75 -9.56 -3.15
N PHE A 249 4.69 -8.83 -2.80
CA PHE A 249 4.12 -8.77 -1.46
C PHE A 249 2.70 -9.35 -1.42
N GLY A 250 2.38 -10.06 -0.34
CA GLY A 250 1.09 -10.71 -0.15
C GLY A 250 0.30 -10.07 0.97
N LEU A 251 -0.84 -9.47 0.64
CA LEU A 251 -1.85 -9.07 1.61
C LEU A 251 -2.74 -10.28 1.90
N LEU A 252 -2.80 -10.70 3.17
CA LEU A 252 -3.69 -11.79 3.58
C LEU A 252 -4.93 -11.21 4.27
N LEU A 253 -6.10 -11.67 3.84
CA LEU A 253 -7.41 -11.29 4.39
C LEU A 253 -8.27 -12.53 4.60
N GLU A 254 -8.97 -12.60 5.73
CA GLU A 254 -10.03 -13.58 5.95
C GLU A 254 -11.39 -12.97 5.58
N ASP A 255 -12.37 -13.79 5.26
CA ASP A 255 -13.70 -13.33 4.83
C ASP A 255 -14.47 -12.49 5.87
N ASP A 256 -14.04 -12.46 7.13
CA ASP A 256 -14.61 -11.63 8.20
C ASP A 256 -14.00 -10.23 8.32
N ILE A 257 -13.04 -9.90 7.47
CA ILE A 257 -12.41 -8.58 7.42
C ILE A 257 -13.22 -7.61 6.53
N GLU A 258 -13.25 -6.34 6.90
CA GLU A 258 -13.60 -5.22 6.01
C GLU A 258 -12.41 -4.28 5.91
N VAL A 259 -12.12 -3.74 4.73
CA VAL A 259 -11.02 -2.78 4.54
C VAL A 259 -11.51 -1.37 4.24
N SER A 260 -10.75 -0.39 4.70
CA SER A 260 -10.95 1.02 4.35
C SER A 260 -10.66 1.27 2.87
N PRO A 261 -11.36 2.20 2.19
CA PRO A 261 -10.96 2.64 0.84
C PRO A 261 -9.50 3.13 0.73
N TYR A 262 -8.87 3.51 1.84
CA TYR A 262 -7.50 4.02 1.91
C TYR A 262 -6.45 2.96 2.24
N TYR A 263 -6.83 1.69 2.44
CA TYR A 263 -5.91 0.65 2.90
C TYR A 263 -4.70 0.48 1.96
N TYR A 264 -4.93 0.53 0.65
CA TYR A 264 -3.87 0.38 -0.35
C TYR A 264 -2.90 1.56 -0.33
N LEU A 265 -3.42 2.77 -0.10
CA LEU A 265 -2.61 3.99 0.03
C LEU A 265 -1.68 3.91 1.24
N TRP A 266 -2.19 3.40 2.37
CA TRP A 266 -1.36 3.15 3.56
C TRP A 266 -0.22 2.17 3.27
N ILE A 267 -0.52 1.04 2.64
CA ILE A 267 0.48 0.04 2.26
C ILE A 267 1.54 0.64 1.34
N LYS A 268 1.11 1.25 0.22
CA LYS A 268 2.03 1.79 -0.79
C LYS A 268 2.88 2.92 -0.23
N TYR A 269 2.29 3.79 0.61
CA TYR A 269 3.06 4.83 1.28
C TYR A 269 4.11 4.26 2.24
N ALA A 270 3.75 3.28 3.07
CA ALA A 270 4.68 2.63 3.99
C ALA A 270 5.82 1.89 3.26
N LEU A 271 5.52 1.16 2.18
CA LEU A 271 6.55 0.49 1.36
C LEU A 271 7.52 1.50 0.75
N LEU A 272 7.00 2.59 0.17
CA LEU A 272 7.85 3.63 -0.41
C LEU A 272 8.70 4.35 0.64
N ALA A 273 8.15 4.58 1.84
CA ALA A 273 8.84 5.26 2.93
C ALA A 273 9.90 4.39 3.63
N TYR A 274 9.66 3.08 3.79
CA TYR A 274 10.46 2.23 4.68
C TYR A 274 11.19 1.07 3.99
N ARG A 275 10.76 0.66 2.78
CA ARG A 275 11.34 -0.48 2.05
C ARG A 275 12.06 -0.08 0.76
N TYR A 276 11.57 0.95 0.08
CA TYR A 276 12.08 1.40 -1.22
C TYR A 276 12.89 2.69 -1.18
N ASP A 277 12.99 3.34 -0.03
CA ASP A 277 13.99 4.41 0.16
C ASP A 277 15.36 3.77 0.46
N PRO A 278 16.35 3.87 -0.43
CA PRO A 278 17.68 3.28 -0.20
C PRO A 278 18.42 3.90 1.00
N GLN A 279 17.96 5.04 1.52
CA GLN A 279 18.52 5.67 2.72
C GLN A 279 17.90 5.12 4.02
N VAL A 280 16.93 4.22 3.93
CA VAL A 280 16.25 3.61 5.06
C VAL A 280 16.55 2.11 5.07
N SER A 281 16.94 1.59 6.24
CA SER A 281 17.17 0.17 6.45
C SER A 281 16.48 -0.25 7.75
N ILE A 282 15.48 -1.15 7.62
CA ILE A 282 14.79 -1.80 8.74
C ILE A 282 14.67 -3.30 8.37
N PRO A 283 15.76 -4.08 8.44
CA PRO A 283 15.74 -5.48 8.02
C PRO A 283 14.77 -6.34 8.84
N GLU A 284 14.42 -5.90 10.05
CA GLU A 284 13.46 -6.55 10.94
C GLU A 284 12.00 -6.32 10.52
N LEU A 285 11.71 -5.35 9.64
CA LEU A 285 10.36 -5.07 9.18
C LEU A 285 9.87 -6.23 8.30
N SER A 286 8.94 -7.02 8.84
CA SER A 286 8.43 -8.24 8.21
C SER A 286 7.01 -8.09 7.65
N SER A 287 6.24 -7.10 8.11
CA SER A 287 4.88 -6.87 7.62
C SER A 287 4.37 -5.45 7.89
N ILE A 288 3.28 -5.08 7.22
CA ILE A 288 2.52 -3.85 7.46
C ILE A 288 1.10 -4.24 7.85
N SER A 289 0.68 -3.88 9.06
CA SER A 289 -0.68 -4.10 9.55
C SER A 289 -1.66 -3.10 8.95
N LEU A 290 -2.89 -3.56 8.68
CA LEU A 290 -4.05 -2.71 8.41
C LEU A 290 -4.90 -2.47 9.65
N TYR A 291 -4.70 -3.26 10.71
CA TYR A 291 -5.52 -3.26 11.92
C TYR A 291 -4.81 -2.59 13.10
N THR A 292 -5.59 -1.92 13.97
CA THR A 292 -5.13 -1.37 15.27
C THR A 292 -5.65 -2.24 16.42
N PRO A 293 -4.78 -2.94 17.16
CA PRO A 293 -5.18 -3.76 18.30
C PRO A 293 -5.90 -2.98 19.39
N ARG A 294 -6.99 -3.58 19.92
CA ARG A 294 -7.68 -3.14 21.14
C ARG A 294 -7.39 -4.02 22.36
N LEU A 295 -6.74 -5.15 22.13
CA LEU A 295 -6.43 -6.16 23.13
C LEU A 295 -5.00 -6.67 22.96
N ILE A 296 -4.52 -7.34 24.00
CA ILE A 296 -3.20 -7.95 24.05
C ILE A 296 -3.40 -9.45 24.01
N GLU A 297 -3.34 -10.00 22.81
CA GLU A 297 -3.74 -11.39 22.56
C GLU A 297 -2.80 -12.41 23.23
N VAL A 298 -1.52 -12.04 23.42
CA VAL A 298 -0.47 -12.91 23.96
C VAL A 298 -0.48 -13.03 25.48
N ALA A 299 -1.26 -12.19 26.17
CA ALA A 299 -1.40 -12.22 27.63
C ALA A 299 -2.64 -13.02 28.05
N LYS A 300 -2.56 -13.75 29.18
CA LYS A 300 -3.68 -14.55 29.70
C LYS A 300 -4.92 -13.69 30.01
N GLU A 301 -4.73 -12.54 30.64
CA GLU A 301 -5.85 -11.65 31.01
C GLU A 301 -6.41 -10.85 29.84
N ARG A 302 -5.74 -10.86 28.68
CA ARG A 302 -6.07 -10.04 27.49
C ARG A 302 -6.45 -8.60 27.85
N PRO A 303 -5.58 -7.84 28.55
CA PRO A 303 -5.92 -6.47 28.92
C PRO A 303 -6.27 -5.60 27.69
N LYS A 304 -7.03 -4.53 27.93
CA LYS A 304 -7.28 -3.51 26.91
C LYS A 304 -5.98 -2.84 26.48
N TRP A 305 -5.91 -2.46 25.22
CA TRP A 305 -4.79 -1.75 24.62
C TRP A 305 -5.27 -0.56 23.82
N ASN A 306 -4.58 0.56 24.00
CA ASN A 306 -4.78 1.78 23.24
C ASN A 306 -3.41 2.41 22.96
N ALA A 307 -2.95 2.30 21.72
CA ALA A 307 -1.67 2.87 21.29
C ALA A 307 -1.68 4.40 21.38
N THR A 308 -2.83 5.04 21.16
CA THR A 308 -2.96 6.49 21.23
C THR A 308 -2.64 7.03 22.63
N GLN A 309 -3.20 6.39 23.66
CA GLN A 309 -2.90 6.70 25.05
C GLN A 309 -1.46 6.36 25.40
N PHE A 310 -0.97 5.21 24.94
CA PHE A 310 0.39 4.75 25.27
C PHE A 310 1.48 5.68 24.72
N PHE A 311 1.29 6.24 23.52
CA PHE A 311 2.26 7.11 22.86
C PHE A 311 2.00 8.61 23.01
N GLU A 312 1.10 9.01 23.91
CA GLU A 312 0.72 10.41 24.12
C GLU A 312 1.94 11.33 24.35
N ALA A 313 2.95 10.85 25.09
CA ALA A 313 4.19 11.58 25.36
C ALA A 313 5.09 11.80 24.13
N ILE A 314 4.89 11.05 23.03
CA ILE A 314 5.62 11.20 21.77
C ILE A 314 4.74 11.92 20.74
N HIS A 315 3.62 11.30 20.39
CA HIS A 315 2.54 11.84 19.58
C HIS A 315 1.39 10.82 19.61
N PRO A 316 0.14 11.21 19.92
CA PRO A 316 -0.97 10.28 20.09
C PRO A 316 -1.25 9.43 18.83
N ASN A 317 -1.01 9.98 17.64
CA ASN A 317 -1.27 9.26 16.38
C ASN A 317 0.02 8.76 15.69
N THR A 318 1.12 8.55 16.42
CA THR A 318 2.33 8.02 15.78
C THR A 318 2.14 6.55 15.40
N PRO A 319 2.36 6.16 14.13
CA PRO A 319 2.59 4.76 13.79
C PRO A 319 3.76 4.20 14.59
N TYR A 320 3.76 2.88 14.79
CA TYR A 320 4.75 2.20 15.61
C TYR A 320 5.08 0.83 15.06
N LEU A 321 6.25 0.31 15.45
CA LEU A 321 6.70 -1.05 15.15
C LEU A 321 6.37 -1.96 16.34
N HIS A 322 5.91 -3.17 16.07
CA HIS A 322 5.51 -4.12 17.11
C HIS A 322 5.84 -5.56 16.71
N GLN A 323 6.42 -6.34 17.61
CA GLN A 323 6.75 -7.75 17.35
C GLN A 323 5.53 -8.66 17.24
N LEU A 324 4.34 -8.24 17.70
CA LEU A 324 3.12 -9.01 17.50
C LEU A 324 2.69 -8.95 16.02
N PRO A 325 2.65 -10.07 15.27
CA PRO A 325 2.07 -10.09 13.94
C PRO A 325 0.58 -9.77 13.96
N CYS A 326 0.10 -9.09 12.93
CA CYS A 326 -1.32 -8.88 12.72
C CYS A 326 -1.92 -10.06 11.94
N SER A 327 -3.11 -10.49 12.34
CA SER A 327 -3.91 -11.54 11.67
C SER A 327 -5.23 -11.03 11.11
N TRP A 328 -5.55 -9.74 11.26
CA TRP A 328 -6.82 -9.14 10.81
C TRP A 328 -6.59 -8.15 9.68
N GLY A 329 -5.80 -8.59 8.70
CA GLY A 329 -5.35 -7.79 7.57
C GLY A 329 -3.92 -7.27 7.75
N ALA A 330 -2.99 -7.89 7.03
CA ALA A 330 -1.60 -7.48 6.99
C ALA A 330 -0.93 -7.85 5.66
N LEU A 331 -0.07 -6.96 5.17
CA LEU A 331 0.83 -7.22 4.05
C LEU A 331 2.12 -7.85 4.57
N PHE A 332 2.46 -9.05 4.11
CA PHE A 332 3.68 -9.75 4.50
C PHE A 332 4.81 -9.55 3.49
N PHE A 333 6.03 -9.45 4.01
CA PHE A 333 7.22 -9.25 3.19
C PHE A 333 7.72 -10.59 2.65
N PRO A 334 8.09 -10.65 1.35
CA PRO A 334 8.44 -11.90 0.67
C PRO A 334 9.53 -12.72 1.36
N LYS A 335 10.62 -12.06 1.77
CA LYS A 335 11.76 -12.71 2.42
C LYS A 335 11.35 -13.39 3.72
N HIS A 336 10.66 -12.64 4.60
CA HIS A 336 10.23 -13.12 5.91
C HIS A 336 9.13 -14.18 5.79
N TRP A 337 8.27 -14.10 4.78
CA TRP A 337 7.25 -15.12 4.53
C TRP A 337 7.84 -16.45 4.06
N ARG A 338 8.85 -16.42 3.18
CA ARG A 338 9.59 -17.65 2.81
C ARG A 338 10.28 -18.28 4.02
N GLU A 339 10.86 -17.47 4.90
CA GLU A 339 11.42 -17.96 6.16
C GLU A 339 10.34 -18.54 7.08
N PHE A 340 9.18 -17.88 7.20
CA PHE A 340 8.04 -18.38 7.96
C PHE A 340 7.57 -19.75 7.45
N TYR A 341 7.48 -19.92 6.13
CA TYR A 341 7.12 -21.20 5.52
C TYR A 341 8.13 -22.30 5.88
N ALA A 342 9.44 -22.03 5.76
CA ALA A 342 10.48 -22.97 6.14
C ALA A 342 10.46 -23.29 7.65
N TYR A 343 10.22 -22.27 8.49
CA TYR A 343 10.09 -22.41 9.94
C TYR A 343 8.91 -23.30 10.31
N MET A 344 7.74 -23.06 9.72
CA MET A 344 6.56 -23.90 9.93
C MET A 344 6.81 -25.34 9.48
N ASN A 345 7.38 -25.55 8.30
CA ASN A 345 7.67 -26.89 7.80
C ASN A 345 8.59 -27.69 8.74
N ALA A 346 9.57 -27.03 9.37
CA ALA A 346 10.49 -27.66 10.31
C ALA A 346 9.89 -27.90 11.72
N ARG A 347 8.79 -27.24 12.07
CA ARG A 347 8.24 -27.20 13.44
C ARG A 347 6.81 -27.72 13.56
N TYR A 348 6.10 -27.84 12.45
CA TYR A 348 4.76 -28.36 12.40
C TYR A 348 4.81 -29.86 12.68
N THR A 349 4.09 -30.29 13.71
CA THR A 349 3.95 -31.70 14.10
C THR A 349 2.47 -32.01 14.29
N GLU A 350 2.09 -33.27 14.11
CA GLU A 350 0.69 -33.69 14.30
C GLU A 350 0.24 -33.57 15.76
N ASP A 351 1.16 -33.73 16.72
CA ASP A 351 0.94 -33.44 18.13
C ASP A 351 1.50 -32.06 18.49
N PRO A 352 0.69 -31.00 18.59
CA PRO A 352 1.21 -29.66 18.80
C PRO A 352 1.83 -29.47 20.20
N LYS A 353 1.60 -30.39 21.15
CA LYS A 353 2.27 -30.42 22.46
C LYS A 353 3.74 -30.84 22.36
N SER A 354 4.11 -31.54 21.29
CA SER A 354 5.49 -31.94 21.03
C SER A 354 6.37 -30.79 20.52
N ASN A 355 5.78 -29.61 20.22
CA ASN A 355 6.55 -28.46 19.74
C ASN A 355 7.46 -27.91 20.87
N PRO A 356 8.80 -27.97 20.72
CA PRO A 356 9.72 -27.60 21.77
C PRO A 356 9.83 -26.08 21.98
N VAL A 357 9.31 -25.26 21.07
CA VAL A 357 9.46 -23.80 21.15
C VAL A 357 8.43 -23.22 22.10
N GLN A 358 8.93 -22.50 23.10
CA GLN A 358 8.15 -21.84 24.14
C GLN A 358 8.60 -20.38 24.24
N VAL A 359 7.65 -19.45 24.10
CA VAL A 359 7.91 -18.03 24.36
C VAL A 359 7.64 -17.76 25.84
N PRO A 360 8.63 -17.31 26.64
CA PRO A 360 8.46 -17.13 28.07
C PRO A 360 7.27 -16.24 28.42
N ARG A 361 6.40 -16.72 29.32
CA ARG A 361 5.19 -16.02 29.80
C ARG A 361 4.14 -15.71 28.73
N SER A 362 4.29 -16.23 27.50
CA SER A 362 3.28 -16.07 26.45
C SER A 362 2.16 -17.10 26.60
N ARG A 363 0.92 -16.65 26.45
CA ARG A 363 -0.26 -17.55 26.34
C ARG A 363 -0.21 -18.39 25.06
N THR A 364 0.49 -17.94 24.03
CA THR A 364 0.54 -18.61 22.72
C THR A 364 1.12 -20.02 22.79
N ASN A 365 1.89 -20.32 23.85
CA ASN A 365 2.38 -21.67 24.15
C ASN A 365 1.26 -22.70 24.28
N GLY A 366 0.06 -22.28 24.70
CA GLY A 366 -1.12 -23.13 24.77
C GLY A 366 -1.89 -23.27 23.45
N TRP A 367 -1.57 -22.49 22.40
CA TRP A 367 -2.32 -22.50 21.15
C TRP A 367 -1.95 -23.72 20.30
N GLN A 368 -2.88 -24.65 20.09
CA GLN A 368 -2.61 -25.90 19.37
C GLN A 368 -2.94 -25.83 17.88
N ALA A 369 -3.87 -24.95 17.47
CA ALA A 369 -4.41 -24.90 16.11
C ALA A 369 -4.28 -23.52 15.43
N SER A 370 -3.26 -22.73 15.80
CA SER A 370 -3.08 -21.36 15.29
C SER A 370 -1.81 -21.23 14.45
N TRP A 371 -1.96 -20.85 13.19
CA TRP A 371 -0.82 -20.50 12.33
C TRP A 371 -0.06 -19.29 12.87
N LYS A 372 -0.78 -18.33 13.47
CA LYS A 372 -0.23 -17.12 14.07
C LYS A 372 0.74 -17.45 15.22
N LYS A 373 0.57 -18.58 15.92
CA LYS A 373 1.54 -19.04 16.94
C LYS A 373 2.94 -19.17 16.34
N PHE A 374 3.07 -19.91 15.23
CA PHE A 374 4.38 -20.13 14.60
C PHE A 374 5.00 -18.81 14.12
N LEU A 375 4.17 -17.87 13.65
CA LEU A 375 4.63 -16.56 13.24
C LEU A 375 5.09 -15.72 14.43
N ILE A 376 4.37 -15.76 15.55
CA ILE A 376 4.77 -15.12 16.82
C ILE A 376 6.10 -15.71 17.29
N ASP A 377 6.24 -17.03 17.30
CA ASP A 377 7.47 -17.72 17.71
C ASP A 377 8.67 -17.26 16.87
N MET A 378 8.53 -17.26 15.54
CA MET A 378 9.58 -16.81 14.64
C MET A 378 9.92 -15.33 14.83
N MET A 379 8.90 -14.46 14.89
CA MET A 379 9.12 -13.02 15.05
C MET A 379 9.78 -12.69 16.39
N TYR A 380 9.40 -13.37 17.47
CA TYR A 380 10.04 -13.23 18.78
C TYR A 380 11.52 -13.65 18.73
N LEU A 381 11.83 -14.80 18.11
CA LEU A 381 13.20 -15.32 18.02
C LEU A 381 14.11 -14.48 17.10
N ARG A 382 13.54 -13.87 16.06
CA ARG A 382 14.29 -13.07 15.06
C ARG A 382 14.27 -11.57 15.33
N GLY A 383 13.49 -11.11 16.31
CA GLY A 383 13.28 -9.68 16.56
C GLY A 383 12.49 -8.97 15.45
N TYR A 384 11.77 -9.71 14.61
CA TYR A 384 10.99 -9.13 13.52
C TYR A 384 9.79 -8.34 14.04
N VAL A 385 9.44 -7.28 13.31
CA VAL A 385 8.40 -6.33 13.68
C VAL A 385 7.47 -6.03 12.52
N SER A 386 6.24 -5.67 12.86
CA SER A 386 5.24 -5.18 11.91
C SER A 386 5.01 -3.69 12.14
N LEU A 387 4.79 -2.93 11.06
CA LEU A 387 4.32 -1.55 11.16
C LEU A 387 2.82 -1.52 11.47
N TYR A 388 2.42 -0.77 12.50
CA TYR A 388 1.02 -0.63 12.91
C TYR A 388 0.50 0.80 12.71
N PRO A 389 -0.74 0.95 12.22
CA PRO A 389 -1.44 2.23 12.21
C PRO A 389 -1.86 2.62 13.64
N ASN A 390 -1.90 3.93 13.88
CA ASN A 390 -2.36 4.51 15.15
C ASN A 390 -3.01 5.86 14.86
N PHE A 391 -4.33 5.91 14.95
CA PHE A 391 -5.13 7.09 14.60
C PHE A 391 -6.19 7.36 15.67
N PRO A 392 -6.79 8.56 15.69
CA PRO A 392 -7.83 8.90 16.66
C PRO A 392 -8.95 7.85 16.70
N ASN A 393 -9.48 7.59 17.89
CA ASN A 393 -10.52 6.58 18.15
C ASN A 393 -10.13 5.14 17.76
N GLN A 394 -8.83 4.86 17.65
CA GLN A 394 -8.30 3.59 17.14
C GLN A 394 -8.83 3.25 15.74
N THR A 395 -9.07 4.28 14.93
CA THR A 395 -9.46 4.13 13.52
C THR A 395 -8.36 3.42 12.75
N SER A 396 -8.72 2.53 11.82
CA SER A 396 -7.76 1.67 11.14
C SER A 396 -8.12 1.43 9.67
N PHE A 397 -7.26 0.72 8.95
CA PHE A 397 -7.46 0.36 7.55
C PHE A 397 -8.14 -0.99 7.32
N SER A 398 -8.33 -1.77 8.39
CA SER A 398 -9.18 -2.95 8.41
C SER A 398 -9.91 -3.06 9.75
N THR A 399 -11.05 -3.76 9.74
CA THR A 399 -11.81 -4.14 10.94
C THR A 399 -12.21 -5.60 10.86
N ASN A 400 -12.33 -6.26 12.01
CA ASN A 400 -12.76 -7.66 12.11
C ASN A 400 -14.16 -7.72 12.72
N HIS A 401 -15.11 -8.31 11.98
CA HIS A 401 -16.50 -8.41 12.41
C HIS A 401 -16.80 -9.58 13.35
N MET A 402 -15.79 -10.39 13.68
CA MET A 402 -15.88 -11.51 14.62
C MET A 402 -16.96 -12.51 14.24
N GLU A 403 -17.05 -12.79 12.94
CA GLU A 403 -18.00 -13.78 12.44
C GLU A 403 -17.70 -15.16 13.06
N PRO A 404 -18.71 -15.97 13.41
CA PRO A 404 -18.48 -17.30 13.95
C PRO A 404 -17.59 -18.14 13.02
N GLY A 405 -16.59 -18.81 13.60
CA GLY A 405 -15.60 -19.59 12.87
C GLY A 405 -14.75 -20.45 13.82
N ALA A 406 -13.69 -21.07 13.30
CA ALA A 406 -12.89 -22.09 14.00
C ALA A 406 -12.42 -21.69 15.41
N HIS A 407 -12.18 -20.40 15.66
CA HIS A 407 -11.72 -19.90 16.96
C HIS A 407 -12.84 -19.33 17.85
N ILE A 408 -13.97 -18.90 17.28
CA ILE A 408 -15.03 -18.21 18.01
C ILE A 408 -16.10 -19.19 18.47
N SER A 409 -16.45 -20.19 17.64
CA SER A 409 -17.53 -21.17 17.91
C SER A 409 -17.03 -22.54 18.39
N ALA A 410 -15.76 -22.65 18.83
CA ALA A 410 -15.25 -23.91 19.37
C ALA A 410 -16.04 -24.30 20.63
N LYS A 411 -16.51 -25.55 20.71
CA LYS A 411 -17.34 -26.07 21.83
C LYS A 411 -16.68 -25.91 23.22
N GLU A 412 -15.38 -25.73 23.27
CA GLU A 412 -14.58 -25.55 24.49
C GLU A 412 -14.18 -24.08 24.76
N ASN A 413 -14.70 -23.11 23.98
CA ASN A 413 -14.33 -21.72 24.14
C ASN A 413 -14.98 -21.10 25.39
N ALA A 414 -14.25 -21.12 26.51
CA ALA A 414 -14.69 -20.56 27.78
C ALA A 414 -14.65 -19.02 27.85
N VAL A 415 -14.20 -18.34 26.79
CA VAL A 415 -14.04 -16.88 26.77
C VAL A 415 -15.24 -16.21 26.11
N LYS A 416 -15.93 -15.32 26.83
CA LYS A 416 -16.98 -14.47 26.26
C LYS A 416 -16.33 -13.42 25.35
N HIS A 417 -16.59 -13.51 24.05
CA HIS A 417 -16.11 -12.54 23.07
C HIS A 417 -17.07 -11.35 22.97
N ASP A 418 -16.53 -10.14 23.09
CA ASP A 418 -17.26 -8.89 22.86
C ASP A 418 -16.80 -8.30 21.52
N LYS A 419 -17.74 -8.10 20.59
CA LYS A 419 -17.47 -7.57 19.24
C LYS A 419 -16.71 -6.23 19.29
N ARG A 420 -16.98 -5.40 20.31
CA ARG A 420 -16.35 -4.08 20.53
C ARG A 420 -14.84 -4.13 20.76
N ASP A 421 -14.32 -5.31 21.08
CA ASP A 421 -12.91 -5.56 21.32
C ASP A 421 -12.11 -5.83 20.04
N TYR A 422 -12.81 -5.96 18.92
CA TYR A 422 -12.26 -6.36 17.63
C TYR A 422 -12.64 -5.37 16.55
N GLU A 423 -13.89 -4.91 16.56
CA GLU A 423 -14.34 -3.88 15.63
C GLU A 423 -13.69 -2.53 15.95
N VAL A 424 -13.13 -1.93 14.91
CA VAL A 424 -12.56 -0.59 14.90
C VAL A 424 -13.23 0.23 13.78
N PRO A 425 -13.36 1.55 13.95
CA PRO A 425 -13.80 2.39 12.85
C PRO A 425 -12.79 2.33 11.70
N LEU A 426 -13.27 2.38 10.46
CA LEU A 426 -12.44 2.42 9.26
C LEU A 426 -12.10 3.85 8.87
N VAL A 427 -10.89 4.07 8.37
CA VAL A 427 -10.47 5.37 7.79
C VAL A 427 -11.36 5.67 6.58
N GLY A 428 -12.11 6.77 6.63
CA GLY A 428 -13.00 7.22 5.54
C GLY A 428 -12.47 8.43 4.75
N GLU A 429 -11.38 9.04 5.20
CA GLU A 429 -10.87 10.31 4.69
C GLU A 429 -9.34 10.31 4.55
N GLU A 430 -8.80 11.42 4.04
CA GLU A 430 -7.36 11.58 3.81
C GLU A 430 -6.62 11.51 5.18
N PHE A 431 -5.79 10.48 5.35
CA PHE A 431 -5.22 10.13 6.66
C PHE A 431 -3.91 10.84 6.97
N THR A 432 -3.23 11.44 5.97
CA THR A 432 -1.90 12.00 6.19
C THR A 432 -1.93 13.19 7.13
N ALA A 433 -3.00 13.99 7.10
CA ALA A 433 -3.23 15.08 8.06
C ALA A 433 -3.27 14.61 9.53
N MET A 434 -3.59 13.33 9.78
CA MET A 434 -3.64 12.75 11.12
C MET A 434 -2.27 12.24 11.60
N LEU A 435 -1.32 12.04 10.69
CA LEU A 435 0.04 11.59 11.00
C LEU A 435 0.87 12.71 11.66
N PRO A 436 1.91 12.36 12.44
CA PRO A 436 2.83 13.36 12.98
C PRO A 436 3.43 14.23 11.88
N ALA A 437 3.26 15.55 12.00
CA ALA A 437 3.70 16.53 10.99
C ALA A 437 3.12 16.30 9.58
N GLY A 438 1.98 15.64 9.45
CA GLY A 438 1.29 15.44 8.18
C GLY A 438 1.92 14.40 7.24
N ARG A 439 2.83 13.55 7.74
CA ARG A 439 3.58 12.57 6.91
C ARG A 439 4.08 11.38 7.72
N MET A 440 4.55 10.33 7.02
CA MET A 440 5.20 9.18 7.67
C MET A 440 6.41 9.64 8.51
N PRO A 441 6.53 9.20 9.79
CA PRO A 441 7.71 9.46 10.59
C PRO A 441 8.97 8.88 9.95
N ALA A 442 10.12 9.53 10.16
CA ALA A 442 11.40 8.92 9.79
C ALA A 442 11.58 7.58 10.52
N ALA A 443 12.19 6.59 9.86
CA ALA A 443 12.37 5.24 10.42
C ALA A 443 12.93 5.22 11.85
N GLY A 444 14.01 5.98 12.11
CA GLY A 444 14.62 6.09 13.45
C GLY A 444 13.78 6.82 14.51
N ARG A 445 12.58 7.31 14.16
CA ARG A 445 11.62 7.93 15.09
C ARG A 445 10.40 7.05 15.35
N LEU A 446 10.26 5.91 14.66
CA LEU A 446 9.18 4.98 14.95
C LEU A 446 9.42 4.34 16.33
N PRO A 447 8.45 4.43 17.27
CA PRO A 447 8.52 3.65 18.51
C PRO A 447 8.51 2.16 18.20
N VAL A 448 9.22 1.37 19.01
CA VAL A 448 9.27 -0.09 18.85
C VAL A 448 8.82 -0.77 20.14
N LEU A 449 7.86 -1.67 20.00
CA LEU A 449 7.32 -2.50 21.06
C LEU A 449 7.79 -3.94 20.91
N ASP A 450 8.23 -4.54 22.02
CA ASP A 450 8.39 -5.99 22.10
C ASP A 450 7.02 -6.71 22.03
N LEU A 451 7.03 -8.04 22.08
CA LEU A 451 5.81 -8.85 22.02
C LEU A 451 4.79 -8.53 23.14
N PHE A 452 5.25 -8.05 24.29
CA PHE A 452 4.42 -7.78 25.48
C PHE A 452 4.07 -6.30 25.68
N ARG A 453 4.55 -5.43 24.77
CA ARG A 453 4.42 -3.96 24.73
C ARG A 453 5.23 -3.22 25.76
N THR A 454 6.41 -3.73 26.10
CA THR A 454 7.44 -2.91 26.72
C THR A 454 8.21 -2.17 25.63
N GLY A 455 8.51 -0.89 25.86
CA GLY A 455 9.30 -0.10 24.93
C GLY A 455 10.72 -0.67 24.86
N LEU A 456 11.19 -1.01 23.66
CA LEU A 456 12.58 -1.43 23.51
C LEU A 456 13.51 -0.22 23.78
N PRO A 457 14.58 -0.37 24.59
CA PRO A 457 15.52 0.71 24.84
C PRO A 457 16.09 1.27 23.52
N ARG A 458 16.08 2.60 23.36
CA ARG A 458 16.81 3.27 22.28
C ARG A 458 18.30 2.93 22.42
N GLY A 459 18.83 2.11 21.52
CA GLY A 459 20.22 1.63 21.58
C GLY A 459 20.37 0.14 21.29
N CYS A 460 19.30 -0.65 21.34
CA CYS A 460 19.28 -2.04 20.88
C CYS A 460 19.13 -2.16 19.34
N SER A 461 19.69 -1.21 18.58
CA SER A 461 19.81 -1.28 17.12
C SER A 461 21.08 -2.04 16.68
N ARG A 462 21.52 -2.98 17.51
CA ARG A 462 22.43 -4.08 17.14
C ARG A 462 21.82 -5.35 17.70
N PHE A 463 21.00 -6.00 16.90
CA PHE A 463 20.73 -7.43 17.03
C PHE A 463 21.24 -8.11 15.76
#